data_AF-A0A8G2CCB9-F1
#
_entry.id   AF-A0A8G2CCB9-F1
#
_cell.length_a   1.000
_cell.length_b   1.000
_cell.length_c   1.000
_cell.angle_alpha   90.00
_cell.angle_beta   90.00
_cell.angle_gamma   90.00
#
_symmetry.space_group_name_H-M   'P 1'
#
loop_
_entity.id
_entity.type
_entity.pdbx_description
1 polymer ?
#
loop_
_entity_poly.entity_id
_entity_poly.type
_entity_poly.pdbx_seq_one_letter_code
_entity_poly.pdbx_strand_id
1 'polypeptide(L)'
;MNLLAPTTYLEASEDLKNRVCNGCGPDGLIGKLVPEHLLGASIAEACNIHDWMYQEGEDKQKADLYFLANMIYLCTQKSKWLLPARALMAVHFFLAVHYGGEEYFVVDEAT
;
A
#
# COMPACT_ATOMS: atom_id res chain seq x y z
N MET A 1 -16.04 -4.11 -5.90
CA MET A 1 -15.49 -2.79 -5.52
C MET A 1 -14.20 -2.66 -6.28
N ASN A 2 -13.86 -1.50 -6.84
CA ASN A 2 -12.52 -1.32 -7.38
C ASN A 2 -11.59 -0.92 -6.22
N LEU A 3 -10.29 -1.09 -6.39
CA LEU A 3 -9.33 -0.57 -5.42
C LEU A 3 -9.46 0.96 -5.35
N LEU A 4 -9.30 1.49 -4.16
CA LEU A 4 -9.26 2.93 -3.92
C LEU A 4 -7.89 3.42 -4.37
N ALA A 5 -7.84 4.19 -5.47
CA ALA A 5 -6.61 4.70 -6.06
C ALA A 5 -6.85 6.10 -6.64
N PRO A 6 -5.83 6.96 -6.69
CA PRO A 6 -5.94 8.24 -7.39
C PRO A 6 -6.03 8.01 -8.90
N THR A 7 -6.69 8.94 -9.62
CA THR A 7 -6.86 8.84 -11.08
C THR A 7 -5.51 8.79 -11.80
N THR A 8 -4.52 9.54 -11.30
CA THR A 8 -3.14 9.56 -11.81
C THR A 8 -2.49 8.18 -11.79
N TYR A 9 -2.69 7.39 -10.73
CA TYR A 9 -2.25 5.99 -10.69
C TYR A 9 -2.97 5.12 -11.72
N LEU A 10 -4.30 5.28 -11.85
CA LEU A 10 -5.10 4.48 -12.78
C LEU A 10 -4.75 4.76 -14.25
N GLU A 11 -4.38 5.99 -14.57
CA GLU A 11 -4.01 6.44 -15.92
C GLU A 11 -2.51 6.26 -16.21
N ALA A 12 -1.68 6.05 -15.19
CA ALA A 12 -0.25 5.83 -15.35
C ALA A 12 0.06 4.54 -16.14
N SER A 13 1.08 4.60 -16.99
CA SER A 13 1.61 3.41 -17.66
C SER A 13 2.28 2.47 -16.67
N GLU A 14 2.30 1.18 -16.99
CA GLU A 14 3.00 0.18 -16.17
C GLU A 14 4.49 0.51 -16.00
N ASP A 15 5.15 1.05 -17.03
CA ASP A 15 6.55 1.50 -16.93
C ASP A 15 6.74 2.67 -15.97
N LEU A 16 5.73 3.51 -15.78
CA LEU A 16 5.79 4.60 -14.80
C LEU A 16 5.53 4.06 -13.40
N LYS A 17 4.54 3.18 -13.22
CA LYS A 17 4.27 2.51 -11.94
C LYS A 17 5.48 1.74 -11.45
N ASN A 18 6.11 0.94 -12.31
CA ASN A 18 7.32 0.16 -11.99
C ASN A 18 8.54 1.02 -11.62
N ARG A 19 8.56 2.31 -11.97
CA ARG A 19 9.63 3.25 -11.59
C ARG A 19 9.33 3.97 -10.28
N VAL A 20 8.06 4.14 -9.93
CA VAL A 20 7.63 4.89 -8.74
C VAL A 20 7.39 3.95 -7.55
N CYS A 21 6.81 2.78 -7.80
CA CYS A 21 6.44 1.82 -6.78
C CYS A 21 7.58 0.84 -6.51
N ASN A 22 7.87 0.59 -5.22
CA ASN A 22 8.97 -0.25 -4.75
C ASN A 22 8.46 -1.56 -4.09
N GLY A 23 7.16 -1.79 -4.11
CA GLY A 23 6.52 -2.96 -3.50
C GLY A 23 6.06 -2.66 -2.07
N CYS A 24 5.96 -3.68 -1.22
CA CYS A 24 5.31 -3.52 0.09
C CYS A 24 6.20 -2.97 1.22
N GLY A 25 7.45 -2.64 0.95
CA GLY A 25 8.38 -2.15 1.97
C GLY A 25 9.29 -1.05 1.45
N PRO A 26 9.97 -0.33 2.35
CA PRO A 26 10.87 0.75 1.97
C PRO A 26 12.08 0.22 1.19
N ASP A 27 12.73 1.07 0.41
CA ASP A 27 13.92 0.68 -0.32
C ASP A 27 15.01 0.09 0.61
N GLY A 28 15.66 -0.97 0.13
CA GLY A 28 16.75 -1.63 0.83
C GLY A 28 16.42 -3.03 1.37
N LEU A 29 17.31 -3.56 2.20
CA LEU A 29 17.25 -4.96 2.65
C LEU A 29 16.05 -5.23 3.56
N ILE A 30 15.62 -4.25 4.35
CA ILE A 30 14.49 -4.39 5.27
C ILE A 30 13.18 -4.49 4.49
N GLY A 31 12.97 -3.68 3.45
CA GLY A 31 11.77 -3.76 2.61
C GLY A 31 11.64 -5.08 1.85
N LYS A 32 12.77 -5.69 1.44
CA LYS A 32 12.76 -7.02 0.80
C LYS A 32 12.27 -8.15 1.70
N LEU A 33 12.23 -7.94 3.02
CA LEU A 33 11.68 -8.90 3.98
C LEU A 33 10.19 -8.70 4.23
N VAL A 34 9.62 -7.58 3.79
CA VAL A 34 8.19 -7.30 3.95
C VAL A 34 7.41 -8.16 2.96
N PRO A 35 6.47 -9.00 3.43
CA PRO A 35 5.78 -9.92 2.55
C PRO A 35 4.74 -9.21 1.69
N GLU A 36 4.74 -9.51 0.38
CA GLU A 36 3.69 -9.07 -0.56
C GLU A 36 2.42 -9.93 -0.50
N HIS A 37 2.42 -10.94 0.37
CA HIS A 37 1.34 -11.92 0.47
C HIS A 37 0.90 -12.11 1.91
N LEU A 38 -0.40 -11.94 2.17
CA LEU A 38 -1.03 -12.22 3.44
C LEU A 38 -1.71 -13.60 3.36
N LEU A 39 -1.04 -14.63 3.87
CA LEU A 39 -1.51 -16.02 3.83
C LEU A 39 -2.01 -16.43 2.43
N GLY A 40 -1.21 -16.15 1.40
CA GLY A 40 -1.48 -16.48 0.00
C GLY A 40 -2.45 -15.54 -0.75
N ALA A 41 -2.91 -14.46 -0.14
CA ALA A 41 -3.56 -13.35 -0.85
C ALA A 41 -2.49 -12.30 -1.20
N SER A 42 -2.33 -11.97 -2.48
CA SER A 42 -1.41 -10.91 -2.89
C SER A 42 -1.99 -9.54 -2.50
N ILE A 43 -1.13 -8.70 -1.94
CA ILE A 43 -1.42 -7.30 -1.59
C ILE A 43 -0.55 -6.30 -2.38
N ALA A 44 0.24 -6.78 -3.35
CA ALA A 44 1.18 -5.96 -4.11
C ALA A 44 0.53 -4.70 -4.72
N GLU A 45 -0.67 -4.84 -5.29
CA GLU A 45 -1.39 -3.71 -5.87
C GLU A 45 -1.79 -2.65 -4.82
N ALA A 46 -2.10 -3.07 -3.60
CA ALA A 46 -2.39 -2.13 -2.51
C ALA A 46 -1.13 -1.36 -2.10
N CYS A 47 0.03 -2.02 -2.12
CA CYS A 47 1.32 -1.42 -1.83
C CYS A 47 1.72 -0.40 -2.90
N ASN A 48 1.58 -0.75 -4.19
CA ASN A 48 1.86 0.17 -5.30
C ASN A 48 1.00 1.45 -5.25
N ILE A 49 -0.28 1.31 -4.93
CA ILE A 49 -1.16 2.47 -4.76
C ILE A 49 -0.70 3.34 -3.58
N HIS A 50 -0.26 2.73 -2.48
CA HIS A 50 0.23 3.44 -1.30
C HIS A 50 1.53 4.20 -1.59
N ASP A 51 2.51 3.55 -2.20
CA ASP A 51 3.76 4.17 -2.66
C ASP A 51 3.49 5.37 -3.59
N TRP A 52 2.57 5.19 -4.54
CA TRP A 52 2.19 6.25 -5.47
C TRP A 52 1.60 7.46 -4.75
N MET A 53 0.66 7.23 -3.83
CA MET A 53 0.05 8.30 -3.03
C MET A 53 1.10 9.01 -2.15
N TYR A 54 2.05 8.28 -1.58
CA TYR A 54 3.16 8.85 -0.82
C TYR A 54 4.07 9.73 -1.67
N GLN A 55 4.36 9.32 -2.91
CA GLN A 55 5.14 10.11 -3.85
C GLN A 55 4.40 11.36 -4.34
N GLU A 56 3.09 11.28 -4.55
CA GLU A 56 2.31 12.45 -4.97
C GLU A 56 2.10 13.49 -3.85
N GLY A 57 2.50 13.19 -2.61
CA GLY A 57 2.22 14.06 -1.46
C GLY A 57 0.73 14.13 -1.11
N GLU A 58 -0.05 13.10 -1.48
CA GLU A 58 -1.45 12.97 -1.06
C GLU A 58 -1.56 12.89 0.46
N ASP A 59 -2.68 13.31 1.05
CA ASP A 59 -2.84 13.25 2.51
C ASP A 59 -2.44 11.87 3.08
N LYS A 60 -1.42 11.85 3.95
CA LYS A 60 -0.82 10.61 4.46
C LYS A 60 -1.86 9.72 5.13
N GLN A 61 -2.78 10.30 5.91
CA GLN A 61 -3.81 9.53 6.60
C GLN A 61 -4.79 8.88 5.62
N LYS A 62 -5.19 9.60 4.57
CA LYS A 62 -5.98 9.07 3.46
C LYS A 62 -5.23 7.94 2.75
N ALA A 63 -3.94 8.10 2.46
CA ALA A 63 -3.13 7.05 1.85
C ALA A 63 -3.07 5.78 2.70
N ASP A 64 -2.79 5.91 4.00
CA ASP A 64 -2.73 4.78 4.94
C ASP A 64 -4.10 4.07 5.07
N LEU A 65 -5.20 4.82 5.09
CA LEU A 65 -6.56 4.27 5.12
C LEU A 65 -6.95 3.55 3.82
N TYR A 66 -6.56 4.10 2.67
CA TYR A 66 -6.75 3.45 1.37
C TYR A 66 -5.99 2.13 1.31
N PHE A 67 -4.76 2.12 1.82
CA PHE A 67 -3.93 0.93 1.91
C PHE A 67 -4.61 -0.18 2.72
N LEU A 68 -5.11 0.13 3.92
CA LEU A 68 -5.86 -0.83 4.74
C LEU A 68 -7.10 -1.38 4.02
N ALA A 69 -7.92 -0.49 3.45
CA ALA A 69 -9.15 -0.88 2.76
C ALA A 69 -8.87 -1.78 1.54
N ASN A 70 -7.84 -1.44 0.76
CA ASN A 70 -7.41 -2.19 -0.41
C ASN A 70 -6.89 -3.58 -0.02
N MET A 71 -6.03 -3.69 1.00
CA MET A 71 -5.55 -4.98 1.49
C MET A 71 -6.70 -5.89 1.94
N ILE A 72 -7.64 -5.36 2.73
CA ILE A 72 -8.82 -6.11 3.17
C ILE A 72 -9.64 -6.57 1.96
N TYR A 73 -9.90 -5.68 1.00
CA TYR A 73 -10.65 -6.01 -0.21
C TYR A 73 -9.97 -7.14 -1.00
N LEU A 74 -8.67 -7.04 -1.29
CA LEU A 74 -7.89 -8.08 -1.96
C LEU A 74 -7.95 -9.42 -1.21
N CYS A 75 -7.82 -9.38 0.12
CA CYS A 75 -7.91 -10.57 0.96
C CYS A 75 -9.28 -11.25 0.88
N THR A 76 -10.36 -10.48 0.72
CA THR A 76 -11.73 -11.03 0.54
C THR A 76 -11.88 -11.80 -0.77
N GLN A 77 -11.13 -11.41 -1.82
CA GLN A 77 -11.20 -12.05 -3.13
C GLN A 77 -10.52 -13.42 -3.13
N LYS A 78 -9.56 -13.67 -2.22
CA LYS A 78 -8.85 -14.95 -2.13
C LYS A 78 -9.66 -16.04 -1.44
N SER A 79 -10.12 -15.79 -0.21
CA SER A 79 -11.04 -16.68 0.51
C SER A 79 -11.61 -16.02 1.75
N LYS A 80 -12.85 -16.38 2.11
CA LYS A 80 -13.51 -15.90 3.33
C LYS A 80 -12.99 -16.58 4.60
N TRP A 81 -12.52 -17.82 4.51
CA TRP A 81 -12.06 -18.61 5.65
C TRP A 81 -10.83 -18.03 6.35
N LEU A 82 -9.86 -17.54 5.58
CA LEU A 82 -8.64 -16.94 6.13
C LEU A 82 -8.75 -15.41 6.28
N LEU A 83 -9.92 -14.83 5.96
CA LEU A 83 -10.10 -13.39 5.98
C LEU A 83 -9.82 -12.77 7.36
N PRO A 84 -10.27 -13.33 8.50
CA PRO A 84 -9.98 -12.73 9.81
C PRO A 84 -8.47 -12.65 10.10
N ALA A 85 -7.71 -13.71 9.77
CA ALA A 85 -6.27 -13.74 9.97
C ALA A 85 -5.56 -12.73 9.05
N ARG A 86 -5.97 -12.66 7.78
CA ARG A 86 -5.42 -11.69 6.82
C ARG A 86 -5.75 -10.25 7.19
N ALA A 87 -6.96 -9.97 7.69
CA ALA A 87 -7.37 -8.65 8.14
C ALA A 87 -6.53 -8.19 9.34
N LEU A 88 -6.23 -9.08 10.29
CA LEU A 88 -5.31 -8.78 11.39
C LEU A 88 -3.90 -8.44 10.87
N MET A 89 -3.38 -9.18 9.90
CA MET A 89 -2.10 -8.86 9.26
C MET A 89 -2.14 -7.51 8.54
N ALA A 90 -3.22 -7.21 7.81
CA ALA A 90 -3.41 -5.93 7.12
C ALA A 90 -3.43 -4.75 8.11
N VAL A 91 -4.03 -4.93 9.29
CA VAL A 91 -3.96 -3.93 10.39
C VAL A 91 -2.53 -3.72 10.85
N HIS A 92 -1.70 -4.77 10.98
CA HIS A 92 -0.28 -4.57 11.33
C HIS A 92 0.48 -3.76 10.28
N PHE A 93 0.23 -4.00 8.98
CA PHE A 93 0.79 -3.21 7.90
C PHE A 93 0.35 -1.74 7.98
N PHE A 94 -0.95 -1.50 8.19
CA PHE A 94 -1.48 -0.16 8.41
C PHE A 94 -0.80 0.54 9.60
N LEU A 95 -0.68 -0.12 10.75
CA LEU A 95 -0.04 0.46 11.93
C LEU A 95 1.44 0.77 11.68
N ALA A 96 2.14 -0.05 10.89
CA ALA A 96 3.53 0.18 10.53
C ALA A 96 3.70 1.49 9.72
N VAL A 97 2.90 1.71 8.67
CA VAL A 97 2.97 2.94 7.86
C VAL A 97 2.36 4.15 8.59
N HIS A 98 1.34 3.92 9.42
CA HIS A 98 0.70 5.00 10.16
C HIS A 98 1.65 5.63 11.18
N TYR A 99 2.41 4.81 11.91
CA TYR A 99 3.34 5.30 12.94
C TYR A 99 4.79 5.48 12.46
N GLY A 100 5.21 4.78 11.40
CA GLY A 100 6.60 4.80 10.90
C GLY A 100 6.77 5.34 9.48
N GLY A 101 5.68 5.70 8.78
CA GLY A 101 5.73 6.12 7.38
C GLY A 101 6.15 7.56 7.14
N GLU A 102 6.22 8.41 8.17
CA GLU A 102 6.59 9.84 8.03
C GLU A 102 7.92 10.04 7.30
N GLU A 103 8.91 9.18 7.55
CA GLU A 103 10.24 9.29 6.92
C GLU A 103 10.24 9.02 5.40
N TYR A 104 9.17 8.40 4.89
CA TYR A 104 9.03 7.99 3.49
C TYR A 104 7.96 8.78 2.74
N PHE A 105 7.22 9.63 3.45
CA PHE A 105 6.15 10.45 2.89
C PHE A 105 6.75 11.74 2.32
N VAL A 106 6.46 12.07 1.06
CA VAL A 106 6.95 13.31 0.47
C VAL A 106 6.16 14.48 1.04
N VAL A 107 6.83 15.30 1.83
CA VAL A 107 6.28 16.57 2.30
C VAL A 107 6.69 17.64 1.30
N ASP A 108 5.74 18.24 0.60
CA ASP A 108 5.99 19.50 -0.09
C ASP A 108 6.43 20.51 0.97
N GLU A 109 7.72 20.88 0.98
CA GLU A 109 8.16 22.08 1.70
C GLU A 109 7.43 23.25 1.06
N ALA A 110 6.35 23.71 1.71
CA ALA A 110 5.66 24.93 1.33
C ALA A 110 6.65 26.10 1.40
N THR A 111 7.26 26.43 0.26
CA THR A 111 8.01 27.67 0.03
C THR A 111 7.08 28.83 -0.26
#